data_AF-M8AZH5-F1
#
_entry.id   AF-M8AZH5-F1
#
_cell.length_a   1.000
_cell.length_b   1.000
_cell.length_c   1.000
_cell.angle_alpha   90.00
_cell.angle_beta   90.00
_cell.angle_gamma   90.00
#
_symmetry.space_group_name_H-M   'P 1'
#
loop_
_entity.id
_entity.type
_entity.pdbx_description
1 polymer ?
#
loop_
_entity_poly.entity_id
_entity_poly.type
_entity_poly.pdbx_seq_one_letter_code
_entity_poly.pdbx_strand_id
1 'polypeptide(L)'
;MRGTAKGGAPAARVASYKVCTTDASPGSALLKAIDDAVSDGVDVISISIGMGAAFAAPNLLSAPVALGAFHAHQRGVLVVCSSGNDGPDPYTRRQLRAVDPRRRRLHHRPRLPVQHRPRQRESRQGTRCDCDSRRRGSLLLIPQPQRSAPCHAYQGVGINFSNQSLGGERYPMVFGAQAAARNTTVAEASNCSPGSLRARKVVGKILVCVDTDSMVSRQIKKLVAEDAGGGGWS
;
A
#
# COMPACT_ATOMS: atom_id res chain seq x y z
N MET A 1 6.15 -4.48 -21.52
CA MET A 1 4.72 -4.34 -21.86
C MET A 1 4.46 -2.90 -22.27
N ARG A 2 3.70 -2.68 -23.36
CA ARG A 2 3.21 -1.35 -23.74
C ARG A 2 1.71 -1.32 -23.44
N GLY A 3 1.24 -0.27 -22.77
CA GLY A 3 -0.17 -0.12 -22.43
C GLY A 3 -0.50 1.34 -22.14
N THR A 4 -1.75 1.72 -22.33
CA THR A 4 -2.24 3.09 -22.10
C THR A 4 -2.89 3.16 -20.71
N ALA A 5 -2.34 3.98 -19.83
CA ALA A 5 -2.96 4.26 -18.53
C ALA A 5 -4.18 5.17 -18.72
N LYS A 6 -5.29 4.86 -18.04
CA LYS A 6 -6.50 5.68 -17.98
C LYS A 6 -7.11 5.59 -16.57
N GLY A 7 -7.73 6.67 -16.10
CA GLY A 7 -8.51 6.67 -14.87
C GLY A 7 -9.90 6.06 -15.05
N GLY A 8 -10.63 5.87 -13.94
CA GLY A 8 -11.99 5.31 -13.98
C GLY A 8 -13.02 6.19 -14.70
N ALA A 9 -12.78 7.51 -14.76
CA ALA A 9 -13.60 8.48 -15.48
C ALA A 9 -12.71 9.41 -16.33
N PRO A 10 -12.31 9.01 -17.55
CA PRO A 10 -11.34 9.76 -18.37
C PRO A 10 -11.79 11.17 -18.81
N ALA A 11 -13.10 11.44 -18.81
CA ALA A 11 -13.66 12.74 -19.18
C ALA A 11 -13.92 13.66 -17.96
N ALA A 12 -13.61 13.20 -16.74
CA ALA A 12 -13.81 14.00 -15.54
C ALA A 12 -12.84 15.19 -15.49
N ARG A 13 -13.29 16.31 -14.92
CA ARG A 13 -12.42 17.44 -14.57
C ARG A 13 -11.80 17.19 -13.19
N VAL A 14 -10.56 17.62 -13.00
CA VAL A 14 -9.81 17.40 -11.75
C VAL A 14 -9.44 18.75 -11.13
N ALA A 15 -9.90 18.98 -9.90
CA ALA A 15 -9.41 20.05 -9.02
C ALA A 15 -8.49 19.43 -7.96
N SER A 16 -7.34 20.07 -7.69
CA SER A 16 -6.31 19.53 -6.79
C SER A 16 -6.10 20.45 -5.60
N TYR A 17 -6.25 19.91 -4.39
CA TYR A 17 -6.08 20.64 -3.13
C TYR A 17 -4.89 20.04 -2.36
N LYS A 18 -3.80 20.80 -2.22
CA LYS A 18 -2.58 20.32 -1.55
C LYS A 18 -2.70 20.48 -0.03
N VAL A 19 -2.77 19.35 0.66
CA VAL A 19 -2.90 19.30 2.13
C VAL A 19 -1.65 18.71 2.79
N CYS A 20 -1.00 17.74 2.15
CA CYS A 20 0.19 17.10 2.68
C CYS A 20 1.46 17.85 2.24
N THR A 21 2.35 18.06 3.20
CA THR A 21 3.74 18.46 2.96
C THR A 21 4.67 17.33 3.42
N THR A 22 5.98 17.49 3.20
CA THR A 22 6.99 16.53 3.69
C THR A 22 6.98 16.41 5.20
N ASP A 23 6.60 17.49 5.89
CA ASP A 23 6.82 17.62 7.34
C ASP A 23 5.51 17.41 8.12
N ALA A 24 4.37 17.76 7.52
CA ALA A 24 3.07 17.62 8.16
C ALA A 24 1.87 17.61 7.19
N SER A 25 0.77 17.03 7.67
CA SER A 25 -0.57 17.13 7.09
C SER A 25 -1.56 17.51 8.19
N PRO A 26 -1.61 18.79 8.60
CA PRO A 26 -2.44 19.20 9.72
C PRO A 26 -3.92 19.04 9.37
N GLY A 27 -4.72 18.59 10.34
CA GLY A 27 -6.16 18.41 10.17
C GLY A 27 -6.90 19.69 9.75
N SER A 28 -6.39 20.85 10.13
CA SER A 28 -6.93 22.16 9.74
C SER A 28 -6.78 22.44 8.23
N ALA A 29 -5.62 22.12 7.64
CA ALA A 29 -5.42 22.26 6.19
C ALA A 29 -6.34 21.31 5.41
N LEU A 30 -6.58 20.11 5.94
CA LEU A 30 -7.52 19.17 5.35
C LEU A 30 -8.96 19.70 5.39
N LEU A 31 -9.41 20.22 6.54
CA LEU A 31 -10.74 20.81 6.67
C LEU A 31 -10.93 22.00 5.75
N LYS A 32 -9.94 22.89 5.66
CA LYS A 32 -9.96 24.02 4.73
C LYS A 32 -10.07 23.54 3.28
N ALA A 33 -9.27 22.57 2.88
CA ALA A 33 -9.32 22.02 1.53
C ALA A 33 -10.69 21.40 1.19
N ILE A 34 -11.33 20.74 2.15
CA ILE A 34 -12.70 20.21 1.95
C ILE A 34 -13.71 21.34 1.78
N ASP A 35 -13.65 22.39 2.59
CA ASP A 35 -14.59 23.52 2.47
C ASP A 35 -14.37 24.30 1.16
N ASP A 36 -13.11 24.56 0.78
CA ASP A 36 -12.75 25.18 -0.49
C ASP A 36 -13.27 24.32 -1.67
N ALA A 37 -13.08 23.00 -1.64
CA ALA A 37 -13.57 22.09 -2.68
C ALA A 37 -15.10 22.10 -2.81
N VAL A 38 -15.81 22.12 -1.68
CA VAL A 38 -17.26 22.21 -1.68
C VAL A 38 -17.72 23.57 -2.22
N SER A 39 -17.02 24.66 -1.87
CA SER A 39 -17.32 26.01 -2.38
C SER A 39 -17.08 26.12 -3.88
N ASP A 40 -16.08 25.42 -4.41
CA ASP A 40 -15.76 25.35 -5.84
C ASP A 40 -16.77 24.50 -6.63
N GLY A 41 -17.71 23.84 -5.95
CA GLY A 41 -18.79 23.08 -6.57
C GLY A 41 -18.37 21.71 -7.12
N VAL A 42 -17.39 21.05 -6.49
CA VAL A 42 -16.99 19.68 -6.89
C VAL A 42 -18.09 18.65 -6.58
N ASP A 43 -18.23 17.63 -7.44
CA ASP A 43 -19.23 16.57 -7.25
C ASP A 43 -18.77 15.47 -6.27
N VAL A 44 -17.47 15.17 -6.27
CA VAL A 44 -16.86 14.08 -5.50
C VAL A 44 -15.49 14.50 -5.00
N ILE A 45 -15.18 14.20 -3.74
CA ILE A 45 -13.86 14.41 -3.11
C ILE A 45 -13.22 13.04 -2.85
N SER A 46 -12.00 12.84 -3.33
CA SER A 46 -11.19 11.64 -3.06
C SER A 46 -10.06 11.97 -2.09
N ILE A 47 -10.05 11.35 -0.92
CA ILE A 47 -9.07 11.59 0.15
C ILE A 47 -8.31 10.29 0.46
N SER A 48 -7.04 10.25 0.09
CA SER A 48 -6.14 9.12 0.41
C SER A 48 -5.17 9.50 1.52
N ILE A 49 -5.71 10.02 2.63
CA ILE A 49 -4.95 10.46 3.81
C ILE A 49 -5.62 9.83 5.04
N GLY A 50 -4.80 9.35 5.98
CA GLY A 50 -5.25 8.89 7.30
C GLY A 50 -4.23 9.26 8.36
N MET A 51 -4.70 9.48 9.59
CA MET A 51 -3.83 9.78 10.72
C MET A 51 -3.09 8.50 11.17
N GLY A 52 -1.86 8.60 11.69
CA GLY A 52 -1.14 7.51 12.38
C GLY A 52 -2.04 6.74 13.36
N ALA A 53 -1.88 5.42 13.54
CA ALA A 53 -2.65 4.65 14.53
C ALA A 53 -2.48 5.24 15.95
N ALA A 54 -1.28 5.75 16.28
CA ALA A 54 -0.98 6.45 17.53
C ALA A 54 -1.74 7.79 17.72
N PHE A 55 -2.31 8.33 16.64
CA PHE A 55 -3.05 9.59 16.62
C PHE A 55 -4.48 9.41 16.11
N ALA A 56 -4.96 8.16 16.05
CA ALA A 56 -6.33 7.87 15.66
C ALA A 56 -7.26 8.65 16.60
N ALA A 57 -7.99 9.61 16.02
CA ALA A 57 -8.88 10.46 16.76
C ALA A 57 -9.92 9.57 17.48
N PRO A 58 -10.02 9.63 18.83
CA PRO A 58 -10.84 8.69 19.59
C PRO A 58 -12.33 8.83 19.27
N ASN A 59 -12.75 9.99 18.74
CA ASN A 59 -14.13 10.31 18.41
C ASN A 59 -14.27 10.93 17.02
N LEU A 60 -15.45 10.78 16.41
CA LEU A 60 -15.80 11.36 15.11
C LEU A 60 -15.62 12.88 15.05
N LEU A 61 -15.84 13.57 16.17
CA LEU A 61 -15.71 15.03 16.29
C LEU A 61 -14.25 15.51 16.36
N SER A 62 -13.30 14.61 16.54
CA SER A 62 -11.87 14.90 16.51
C SER A 62 -11.21 14.41 15.21
N ALA A 63 -11.98 13.80 14.31
CA ALA A 63 -11.47 13.26 13.04
C ALA A 63 -11.74 14.26 11.89
N PRO A 64 -10.71 14.96 11.36
CA PRO A 64 -10.89 15.99 10.34
C PRO A 64 -11.58 15.50 9.06
N VAL A 65 -11.26 14.28 8.62
CA VAL A 65 -11.92 13.65 7.46
C VAL A 65 -13.41 13.42 7.73
N ALA A 66 -13.79 12.99 8.93
CA ALA A 66 -15.20 12.70 9.26
C ALA A 66 -16.02 14.00 9.37
N LEU A 67 -15.46 15.03 10.02
CA LEU A 67 -16.07 16.35 10.10
C LEU A 67 -16.25 16.99 8.72
N GLY A 68 -15.19 17.02 7.92
CA GLY A 68 -15.25 17.56 6.56
C GLY A 68 -16.19 16.76 5.66
N ALA A 69 -16.20 15.43 5.75
CA ALA A 69 -17.11 14.59 4.98
C ALA A 69 -18.58 14.81 5.35
N PHE A 70 -18.88 15.02 6.64
CA PHE A 70 -20.23 15.36 7.07
C PHE A 70 -20.70 16.70 6.47
N HIS A 71 -19.83 17.72 6.53
CA HIS A 71 -20.10 19.04 5.95
C HIS A 71 -20.29 18.99 4.43
N ALA A 72 -19.39 18.29 3.72
CA ALA A 72 -19.49 18.08 2.28
C ALA A 72 -20.79 17.34 1.89
N HIS A 73 -21.16 16.30 2.67
CA HIS A 73 -22.38 15.54 2.42
C HIS A 73 -23.66 16.39 2.59
N GLN A 74 -23.68 17.33 3.55
CA GLN A 74 -24.79 18.27 3.71
C GLN A 74 -24.97 19.19 2.50
N ARG A 75 -23.90 19.43 1.72
CA ARG A 75 -23.94 20.20 0.47
C ARG A 75 -24.02 19.33 -0.78
N GLY A 76 -24.31 18.03 -0.64
CA GLY A 76 -24.51 17.11 -1.76
C GLY A 76 -23.23 16.51 -2.35
N VAL A 77 -22.08 16.75 -1.74
CA VAL A 77 -20.77 16.27 -2.22
C VAL A 77 -20.41 14.93 -1.56
N LEU A 78 -20.08 13.92 -2.37
CA LEU A 78 -19.66 12.60 -1.87
C LEU A 78 -18.16 12.61 -1.52
N VAL A 79 -17.80 12.14 -0.33
CA VAL A 79 -16.39 11.93 0.06
C VAL A 79 -16.04 10.45 0.07
N VAL A 80 -14.98 10.09 -0.65
CA VAL A 80 -14.42 8.74 -0.70
C VAL A 80 -13.05 8.73 -0.01
N CYS A 81 -12.84 7.80 0.93
CA CYS A 81 -11.61 7.75 1.70
C CYS A 81 -11.05 6.32 1.90
N SER A 82 -9.73 6.23 2.08
CA SER A 82 -9.01 4.98 2.31
C SER A 82 -9.24 4.40 3.72
N SER A 83 -9.29 3.07 3.86
CA SER A 83 -9.43 2.41 5.17
C SER A 83 -8.15 2.35 6.02
N GLY A 84 -6.98 2.71 5.46
CA GLY A 84 -5.66 2.51 6.07
C GLY A 84 -5.01 1.18 5.70
N ASN A 85 -3.70 1.07 5.96
CA ASN A 85 -2.84 -0.05 5.54
C ASN A 85 -2.35 -0.93 6.72
N ASP A 86 -2.96 -0.80 7.90
CA ASP A 86 -2.53 -1.50 9.14
C ASP A 86 -3.15 -2.89 9.31
N GLY A 87 -3.82 -3.43 8.28
CA GLY A 87 -4.32 -4.79 8.34
C GLY A 87 -3.21 -5.83 8.56
N PRO A 88 -3.54 -7.10 8.86
CA PRO A 88 -4.87 -7.70 8.70
C PRO A 88 -5.71 -7.77 9.97
N ASP A 89 -5.16 -7.38 11.12
CA ASP A 89 -5.81 -7.61 12.42
C ASP A 89 -7.15 -6.85 12.54
N PRO A 90 -8.11 -7.37 13.30
CA PRO A 90 -9.34 -6.65 13.63
C PRO A 90 -9.04 -5.27 14.23
N TYR A 91 -9.95 -4.31 14.03
CA TYR A 91 -9.86 -2.94 14.58
C TYR A 91 -8.69 -2.06 14.09
N THR A 92 -7.99 -2.46 13.01
CA THR A 92 -6.91 -1.68 12.37
C THR A 92 -7.40 -0.63 11.36
N ARG A 93 -8.72 -0.47 11.20
CA ARG A 93 -9.32 0.51 10.30
C ARG A 93 -9.23 1.91 10.90
N ARG A 94 -8.62 2.83 10.16
CA ARG A 94 -8.39 4.20 10.63
C ARG A 94 -9.56 5.16 10.40
N GLN A 95 -10.49 4.79 9.52
CA GLN A 95 -11.68 5.58 9.23
C GLN A 95 -12.95 4.83 9.64
N LEU A 96 -13.71 5.43 10.56
CA LEU A 96 -15.01 4.91 11.01
C LEU A 96 -16.02 4.97 9.86
N ARG A 97 -16.95 4.02 9.82
CA ARG A 97 -18.08 4.07 8.87
C ARG A 97 -18.88 5.34 9.14
N ALA A 98 -19.14 6.14 8.12
CA ALA A 98 -20.14 7.19 8.22
C ALA A 98 -21.48 6.56 8.61
N VAL A 99 -22.00 6.96 9.76
CA VAL A 99 -23.35 6.62 10.19
C VAL A 99 -24.28 7.62 9.52
N ASP A 100 -25.25 7.13 8.76
CA ASP A 100 -26.33 7.98 8.22
C ASP A 100 -27.07 8.66 9.39
N PRO A 101 -27.03 10.00 9.52
CA PRO A 101 -27.66 10.72 10.62
C PRO A 101 -29.18 10.55 10.65
N ARG A 102 -29.81 10.10 9.54
CA ARG A 102 -31.26 9.92 9.43
C ARG A 102 -31.80 8.71 10.19
N ARG A 103 -30.95 7.95 10.90
CA ARG A 103 -31.35 6.78 11.71
C ARG A 103 -31.49 7.03 13.22
N ARG A 104 -31.72 8.27 13.67
CA ARG A 104 -32.27 8.47 15.04
C ARG A 104 -33.73 7.99 15.06
N ARG A 105 -33.97 6.93 15.84
CA ARG A 105 -35.28 6.31 16.09
C ARG A 105 -36.31 7.35 16.52
N LEU A 106 -37.38 7.53 15.74
CA LEU A 106 -38.65 8.06 16.25
C LEU A 106 -39.42 6.89 16.88
N HIS A 107 -39.33 6.75 18.20
CA HIS A 107 -40.37 6.08 18.96
C HIS A 107 -41.64 6.95 18.91
N HIS A 108 -42.79 6.29 18.70
CA HIS A 108 -44.15 6.84 18.61
C HIS A 108 -44.51 7.77 17.44
N ARG A 109 -45.01 7.18 16.33
CA ARG A 109 -46.21 7.66 15.60
C ARG A 109 -46.98 6.50 14.95
N PRO A 110 -48.31 6.59 14.77
CA PRO A 110 -49.16 5.49 14.31
C PRO A 110 -48.94 5.16 12.83
N ARG A 111 -49.21 3.90 12.48
CA ARG A 111 -49.02 3.32 11.15
C ARG A 111 -49.93 3.99 10.10
N LEU A 112 -49.33 4.55 9.05
CA LEU A 112 -49.97 4.82 7.76
C LEU A 112 -49.42 3.87 6.69
N PRO A 113 -50.21 3.56 5.63
CA PRO A 113 -49.96 2.41 4.77
C PRO A 113 -48.73 2.59 3.87
N VAL A 114 -48.11 1.44 3.62
CA VAL A 114 -46.83 1.25 2.94
C VAL A 114 -46.87 1.78 1.51
N GLN A 115 -46.19 2.89 1.24
CA GLN A 115 -45.67 3.18 -0.09
C GLN A 115 -44.25 2.62 -0.20
N HIS A 116 -44.02 1.78 -1.21
CA HIS A 116 -42.72 1.25 -1.58
C HIS A 116 -41.73 2.40 -1.87
N ARG A 117 -40.91 2.76 -0.88
CA ARG A 117 -39.66 3.51 -1.13
C ARG A 117 -38.52 2.54 -1.36
N PRO A 118 -37.61 2.80 -2.32
CA PRO A 118 -36.43 1.97 -2.51
C PRO A 118 -35.60 2.00 -1.23
N ARG A 119 -35.21 0.82 -0.73
CA ARG A 119 -34.27 0.68 0.39
C ARG A 119 -32.96 1.38 0.02
N GLN A 120 -32.72 2.57 0.58
CA GLN A 120 -31.37 3.17 0.52
C GLN A 120 -30.43 2.28 1.34
N ARG A 121 -29.48 1.64 0.64
CA ARG A 121 -28.40 0.86 1.25
C ARG A 121 -27.44 1.82 1.95
N GLU A 122 -26.96 1.39 3.11
CA GLU A 122 -25.88 2.03 3.89
C GLU A 122 -24.72 2.44 2.98
N SER A 123 -24.26 3.69 3.12
CA SER A 123 -23.09 4.19 2.41
C SER A 123 -21.82 3.61 3.05
N ARG A 124 -21.24 2.57 2.44
CA ARG A 124 -19.93 2.01 2.82
C ARG A 124 -18.82 2.94 2.31
N GLN A 125 -18.50 4.00 3.04
CA GLN A 125 -17.59 5.07 2.57
C GLN A 125 -16.08 4.77 2.72
N GLY A 126 -15.71 3.61 3.25
CA GLY A 126 -14.30 3.18 3.35
C GLY A 126 -13.92 2.23 2.21
N THR A 127 -12.98 2.64 1.36
CA THR A 127 -12.40 1.77 0.32
C THR A 127 -11.35 0.85 0.94
N ARG A 128 -11.30 -0.40 0.46
CA ARG A 128 -10.28 -1.39 0.83
C ARG A 128 -9.34 -1.58 -0.35
N CYS A 129 -8.09 -1.96 -0.07
CA CYS A 129 -7.19 -2.47 -1.08
C CYS A 129 -7.49 -3.94 -1.31
N ASP A 130 -7.84 -4.30 -2.54
CA ASP A 130 -7.92 -5.68 -3.02
C ASP A 130 -6.90 -5.86 -4.15
N CYS A 131 -6.32 -7.05 -4.25
CA CYS A 131 -5.36 -7.37 -5.30
C CYS A 131 -6.08 -7.51 -6.64
N ASP A 132 -5.60 -6.83 -7.69
CA ASP A 132 -5.96 -7.17 -9.07
C ASP A 132 -5.41 -8.57 -9.42
N SER A 133 -6.09 -9.26 -10.32
CA SER A 133 -5.67 -10.50 -10.96
C SER A 133 -4.27 -10.42 -11.59
N ARG A 134 -3.85 -9.23 -12.02
CA ARG A 134 -2.51 -8.99 -12.58
C ARG A 134 -1.44 -8.93 -11.49
N ARG A 135 -0.62 -9.99 -11.40
CA ARG A 135 0.61 -10.00 -10.61
C ARG A 135 1.81 -9.68 -11.49
N ARG A 136 2.67 -8.76 -11.03
CA ARG A 136 4.01 -8.58 -11.61
C ARG A 136 4.91 -9.65 -11.01
N GLY A 137 5.27 -10.63 -11.83
CA GLY A 137 6.17 -11.71 -11.45
C GLY A 137 7.50 -11.61 -12.19
N SER A 138 8.54 -12.15 -11.58
CA SER A 138 9.82 -12.43 -12.23
C SER A 138 10.06 -13.94 -12.15
N LEU A 139 10.39 -14.55 -13.29
CA LEU A 139 10.73 -15.96 -13.36
C LEU A 139 12.23 -16.12 -13.13
N LEU A 140 12.61 -16.87 -12.10
CA LEU A 140 14.00 -17.24 -11.85
C LEU A 140 14.22 -18.71 -12.20
N LEU A 141 15.17 -18.97 -13.09
CA LEU A 141 15.56 -20.32 -13.50
C LEU A 141 16.90 -20.68 -12.83
N ILE A 142 16.89 -21.71 -11.99
CA ILE A 142 18.09 -22.18 -11.29
C ILE A 142 18.55 -23.50 -11.93
N PRO A 143 19.67 -23.51 -12.68
CA PRO A 143 20.22 -24.74 -13.24
C PRO A 143 20.74 -25.64 -12.12
N GLN A 144 20.42 -26.93 -12.19
CA GLN A 144 20.84 -27.92 -11.21
C GLN A 144 22.25 -28.47 -11.52
N PRO A 145 23.04 -28.88 -10.52
CA PRO A 145 24.41 -29.40 -10.73
C PRO A 145 24.46 -30.69 -11.55
N GLN A 146 23.36 -31.44 -11.62
CA GLN A 146 23.27 -32.71 -12.34
C GLN A 146 22.73 -32.46 -13.75
N ARG A 147 23.52 -32.80 -14.78
CA ARG A 147 23.25 -32.56 -16.22
C ARG A 147 21.91 -33.11 -16.74
N SER A 148 21.20 -33.94 -15.98
CA SER A 148 19.92 -34.58 -16.34
C SER A 148 18.72 -34.12 -15.52
N ALA A 149 18.89 -33.24 -14.52
CA ALA A 149 17.77 -32.76 -13.72
C ALA A 149 17.10 -31.54 -14.38
N PRO A 150 15.76 -31.48 -14.45
CA PRO A 150 15.06 -30.31 -14.97
C PRO A 150 15.39 -29.07 -14.13
N CYS A 151 15.60 -27.92 -14.78
CA CYS A 151 15.79 -26.64 -14.09
C CYS A 151 14.57 -26.35 -13.19
N HIS A 152 14.81 -26.02 -11.92
CA HIS A 152 13.74 -25.56 -11.05
C HIS A 152 13.41 -24.11 -11.40
N ALA A 153 12.16 -23.90 -11.81
CA ALA A 153 11.59 -22.59 -12.06
C ALA A 153 10.91 -22.06 -10.79
N TYR A 154 11.35 -20.90 -10.32
CA TYR A 154 10.74 -20.20 -9.19
C TYR A 154 9.98 -18.98 -9.70
N GLN A 155 8.71 -18.89 -9.32
CA GLN A 155 7.89 -17.72 -9.62
C GLN A 155 7.95 -16.76 -8.43
N GLY A 156 8.77 -15.71 -8.57
CA GLY A 156 8.88 -14.63 -7.58
C GLY A 156 7.92 -13.48 -7.85
N VAL A 157 7.76 -12.59 -6.87
CA VAL A 157 6.98 -11.34 -6.99
C VAL A 157 7.92 -10.17 -6.78
N GLY A 158 8.04 -9.30 -7.77
CA GLY A 158 8.91 -8.15 -7.73
C GLY A 158 8.60 -7.15 -8.83
N ILE A 159 8.98 -5.89 -8.64
CA ILE A 159 8.90 -4.86 -9.69
C ILE A 159 10.33 -4.53 -10.10
N ASN A 160 10.75 -5.09 -11.22
CA ASN A 160 12.01 -4.77 -11.87
C ASN A 160 11.82 -3.59 -12.83
N PHE A 161 12.61 -2.52 -12.66
CA PHE A 161 12.63 -1.35 -13.54
C PHE A 161 13.76 -1.37 -14.56
N SER A 162 14.68 -2.33 -14.47
CA SER A 162 15.75 -2.52 -15.45
C SER A 162 15.14 -2.79 -16.82
N ASN A 163 15.53 -1.99 -17.81
CA ASN A 163 15.11 -2.17 -19.21
C ASN A 163 15.69 -3.46 -19.83
N GLN A 164 16.60 -4.11 -19.11
CA GLN A 164 17.04 -5.47 -19.35
C GLN A 164 15.94 -6.43 -18.84
N SER A 165 15.15 -6.99 -19.76
CA SER A 165 14.97 -8.43 -19.66
C SER A 165 16.37 -9.00 -19.53
N LEU A 166 16.72 -9.66 -18.42
CA LEU A 166 17.94 -10.45 -18.30
C LEU A 166 17.93 -11.40 -19.50
N GLY A 167 18.54 -11.02 -20.61
CA GLY A 167 18.18 -11.50 -21.96
C GLY A 167 18.70 -12.91 -22.20
N GLY A 168 18.28 -13.86 -21.36
CA GLY A 168 18.96 -15.12 -21.14
C GLY A 168 20.28 -15.00 -20.36
N GLU A 169 20.67 -13.81 -19.88
CA GLU A 169 21.94 -13.64 -19.16
C GLU A 169 21.94 -14.40 -17.83
N ARG A 170 22.91 -15.29 -17.68
CA ARG A 170 23.12 -16.11 -16.49
C ARG A 170 24.07 -15.37 -15.55
N TYR A 171 23.60 -15.09 -14.35
CA TYR A 171 24.41 -14.52 -13.30
C TYR A 171 24.78 -15.62 -12.29
N PRO A 172 26.02 -15.63 -11.77
CA PRO A 172 26.37 -16.52 -10.68
C PRO A 172 25.51 -16.19 -9.45
N MET A 173 25.11 -17.19 -8.68
CA MET A 173 24.40 -17.00 -7.41
C MET A 173 25.36 -17.14 -6.22
N VAL A 174 25.07 -16.42 -5.14
CA VAL A 174 25.74 -16.58 -3.85
C VAL A 174 24.74 -16.50 -2.71
N PHE A 175 24.77 -17.47 -1.81
CA PHE A 175 23.94 -17.42 -0.60
C PHE A 175 24.58 -16.50 0.43
N GLY A 176 23.76 -15.72 1.16
CA GLY A 176 24.23 -14.80 2.20
C GLY A 176 25.18 -15.46 3.21
N ALA A 177 24.87 -16.69 3.65
CA ALA A 177 25.74 -17.54 4.47
C ALA A 177 27.18 -17.64 3.95
N GLN A 178 27.34 -17.83 2.63
CA GLN A 178 28.64 -18.00 1.97
C GLN A 178 29.37 -16.66 1.77
N ALA A 179 28.61 -15.56 1.76
CA ALA A 179 29.09 -14.20 1.62
C ALA A 179 29.50 -13.54 2.95
N ALA A 180 29.42 -14.24 4.08
CA ALA A 180 29.69 -13.70 5.42
C ALA A 180 31.03 -12.93 5.56
N ALA A 181 30.97 -11.82 6.29
CA ALA A 181 32.12 -11.03 6.75
C ALA A 181 32.98 -11.81 7.77
N ARG A 182 34.15 -11.26 8.17
CA ARG A 182 35.08 -11.98 9.06
C ARG A 182 34.53 -12.18 10.47
N ASN A 183 33.70 -11.25 10.96
CA ASN A 183 33.22 -11.21 12.35
C ASN A 183 31.69 -11.25 12.44
N THR A 184 31.04 -11.94 11.52
CA THR A 184 29.58 -11.99 11.44
C THR A 184 29.12 -13.43 11.43
N THR A 185 28.00 -13.70 12.09
CA THR A 185 27.44 -15.03 12.16
C THR A 185 26.87 -15.45 10.79
N VAL A 186 26.75 -16.77 10.59
CA VAL A 186 26.09 -17.32 9.39
C VAL A 186 24.63 -16.88 9.34
N ALA A 187 23.96 -16.73 10.49
CA ALA A 187 22.56 -16.31 10.57
C ALA A 187 22.37 -14.85 10.13
N GLU A 188 23.23 -13.93 10.60
CA GLU A 188 23.21 -12.52 10.20
C GLU A 188 23.49 -12.36 8.71
N ALA A 189 24.49 -13.08 8.20
CA ALA A 189 24.86 -13.06 6.79
C ALA A 189 23.78 -13.70 5.90
N SER A 190 23.13 -14.77 6.37
CA SER A 190 22.01 -15.40 5.65
C SER A 190 20.82 -14.44 5.54
N ASN A 191 20.55 -13.67 6.59
CA ASN A 191 19.51 -12.63 6.58
C ASN A 191 19.95 -11.33 5.91
N CYS A 192 21.16 -11.25 5.34
CA CYS A 192 21.67 -10.04 4.70
C CYS A 192 21.56 -8.81 5.62
N SER A 193 21.95 -8.99 6.87
CA SER A 193 21.95 -7.92 7.86
C SER A 193 22.97 -6.83 7.46
N PRO A 194 22.75 -5.56 7.83
CA PRO A 194 23.73 -4.50 7.57
C PRO A 194 25.14 -4.88 8.05
N GLY A 195 26.15 -4.71 7.19
CA GLY A 195 27.54 -5.06 7.50
C GLY A 195 27.88 -6.56 7.53
N SER A 196 26.90 -7.45 7.29
CA SER A 196 27.11 -8.91 7.40
C SER A 196 27.81 -9.55 6.19
N LEU A 197 27.88 -8.84 5.06
CA LEU A 197 28.35 -9.37 3.78
C LEU A 197 29.68 -8.78 3.35
N ARG A 198 30.54 -9.57 2.71
CA ARG A 198 31.72 -9.05 2.00
C ARG A 198 31.37 -8.71 0.57
N ALA A 199 31.44 -7.42 0.20
CA ALA A 199 31.18 -6.93 -1.16
C ALA A 199 31.87 -7.79 -2.23
N ARG A 200 33.18 -8.07 -2.09
CA ARG A 200 33.94 -8.90 -3.05
C ARG A 200 33.37 -10.30 -3.33
N LYS A 201 32.56 -10.86 -2.43
CA LYS A 201 31.91 -12.16 -2.63
C LYS A 201 30.56 -12.05 -3.36
N VAL A 202 29.99 -10.84 -3.40
CA VAL A 202 28.64 -10.51 -3.86
C VAL A 202 28.64 -9.75 -5.18
N VAL A 203 29.64 -8.90 -5.45
CA VAL A 203 29.72 -8.11 -6.69
C VAL A 203 29.53 -8.98 -7.93
N GLY A 204 28.62 -8.57 -8.81
CA GLY A 204 28.33 -9.24 -10.08
C GLY A 204 27.57 -10.57 -9.95
N LYS A 205 27.04 -10.89 -8.76
CA LYS A 205 26.26 -12.10 -8.49
C LYS A 205 24.85 -11.75 -8.03
N ILE A 206 23.95 -12.73 -8.20
CA ILE A 206 22.64 -12.74 -7.56
C ILE A 206 22.84 -13.17 -6.10
N LEU A 207 22.59 -12.25 -5.18
CA LEU A 207 22.62 -12.53 -3.74
C LEU A 207 21.29 -13.15 -3.30
N VAL A 208 21.37 -14.29 -2.60
CA VAL A 208 20.21 -14.98 -2.04
C VAL A 208 20.19 -14.81 -0.52
N CYS A 209 19.19 -14.10 -0.03
CA CYS A 209 18.94 -13.86 1.40
C CYS A 209 17.76 -14.72 1.89
N VAL A 210 17.80 -15.15 3.15
CA VAL A 210 16.66 -15.80 3.80
C VAL A 210 15.77 -14.78 4.50
N ASP A 211 14.51 -15.13 4.71
CA ASP A 211 13.50 -14.28 5.38
C ASP A 211 13.10 -14.86 6.74
N THR A 212 14.09 -15.15 7.59
CA THR A 212 13.86 -15.75 8.92
C THR A 212 13.89 -14.74 10.06
N ASP A 213 14.58 -13.62 9.89
CA ASP A 213 14.61 -12.52 10.85
C ASP A 213 13.67 -11.38 10.43
N SER A 214 12.65 -11.13 11.24
CA SER A 214 11.65 -10.07 11.03
C SER A 214 12.18 -8.66 11.34
N MET A 215 13.27 -8.55 12.09
CA MET A 215 13.94 -7.26 12.37
C MET A 215 14.65 -6.73 11.13
N VAL A 216 15.14 -7.64 10.28
CA VAL A 216 15.76 -7.29 8.99
C VAL A 216 14.69 -7.33 7.91
N SER A 217 14.00 -6.21 7.71
CA SER A 217 12.95 -6.12 6.67
C SER A 217 13.52 -6.36 5.26
N ARG A 218 12.68 -6.81 4.32
CA ARG A 218 13.05 -6.95 2.90
C ARG A 218 13.64 -5.68 2.29
N GLN A 219 13.16 -4.50 2.74
CA GLN A 219 13.72 -3.21 2.35
C GLN A 219 15.17 -3.05 2.80
N ILE A 220 15.48 -3.41 4.04
CA ILE A 220 16.87 -3.39 4.55
C ILE A 220 17.72 -4.38 3.76
N LYS A 221 17.23 -5.62 3.54
CA LYS A 221 17.94 -6.65 2.77
C LYS A 221 18.27 -6.18 1.35
N LYS A 222 17.33 -5.48 0.70
CA LYS A 222 17.53 -4.88 -0.62
C LYS A 222 18.65 -3.84 -0.61
N LEU A 223 18.63 -2.90 0.34
CA LEU A 223 19.67 -1.88 0.47
C LEU A 223 21.05 -2.49 0.71
N VAL A 224 21.12 -3.54 1.53
CA VAL A 224 22.38 -4.26 1.79
C VAL A 224 22.87 -5.00 0.54
N ALA A 225 21.96 -5.58 -0.25
CA ALA A 225 22.32 -6.22 -1.51
C ALA A 225 22.90 -5.21 -2.52
N GLU A 226 22.28 -4.02 -2.61
CA GLU A 226 22.73 -2.93 -3.47
C GLU A 226 24.10 -2.38 -3.03
N ASP A 227 24.30 -2.13 -1.73
CA ASP A 227 25.58 -1.66 -1.16
C ASP A 227 26.72 -2.68 -1.34
N ALA A 228 26.41 -3.98 -1.23
CA ALA A 228 27.38 -5.05 -1.48
C ALA A 228 27.72 -5.25 -2.96
N GLY A 229 27.12 -4.48 -3.87
CA GLY A 229 27.29 -4.57 -5.33
C GLY A 229 26.61 -5.79 -5.96
N GLY A 230 25.66 -6.40 -5.24
CA GLY A 230 24.82 -7.47 -5.75
C GLY A 230 23.66 -6.90 -6.57
N GLY A 231 23.29 -7.59 -7.64
CA GLY A 231 22.01 -7.36 -8.31
C GLY A 231 20.90 -7.89 -7.40
N GLY A 232 20.41 -7.07 -6.47
CA GLY A 232 19.34 -7.45 -5.56
C GLY A 232 18.00 -7.56 -6.29
N TRP A 233 17.36 -8.72 -6.20
CA TRP A 233 15.98 -8.93 -6.65
C TRP A 233 15.11 -9.16 -5.42
N SER A 234 14.23 -8.21 -5.10
CA SER A 234 13.22 -8.32 -4.01
C SER A 234 12.03 -9.18 -4.42
#